data_AF-J8AFM9-F1
#
_entry.id   AF-J8AFM9-F1
#
_cell.length_a   1.000
_cell.length_b   1.000
_cell.length_c   1.000
_cell.angle_alpha   90.00
_cell.angle_beta   90.00
_cell.angle_gamma   90.00
#
_symmetry.space_group_name_H-M   'P 1'
#
loop_
_entity.id
_entity.type
_entity.pdbx_description
1 polymer ?
#
loop_
_entity_poly.entity_id
_entity_poly.type
_entity_poly.pdbx_seq_one_letter_code
_entity_poly.pdbx_strand_id
1 'polypeptide(L)'
;MATIRDVAKLAGVSVATVSRVINEKGYVHEDTVKQVKKAIEELHYRPNATAKPLFKQPSTMIALLVDNLHNPSYITLLRFVEEIAYKEGYQVIVCNIENKNRYIDMLEQNNIAGVIMTKSVFRSIGEISLPFAVLEGRQSLMSYYESGQKAVSLLKEKGCQFLAYIGEGVESEEMEEHVAGFLDTAWKEGLSYREEIVQGYTNQQFLELLQKHPYIDGVVASSDKVAIELIRAAKTLNIHIPGKLQIIGFNGSVEGEWISPSLTTIGSYIEENGEIAFQQLIGKIKKKQVEQEEVETEFRCIERETTK
;
A
#
# COMPACT_ATOMS: atom_id res chain seq x y z
N MET A 1 22.44 32.89 -1.27
CA MET A 1 20.98 32.91 -1.09
C MET A 1 20.65 34.14 -0.27
N ALA A 2 19.74 35.01 -0.73
CA ALA A 2 19.38 36.22 0.00
C ALA A 2 18.77 35.85 1.37
N THR A 3 19.07 36.63 2.39
CA THR A 3 18.57 36.47 3.76
C THR A 3 17.52 37.53 4.09
N ILE A 4 16.76 37.34 5.17
CA ILE A 4 15.79 38.35 5.64
C ILE A 4 16.47 39.70 5.96
N ARG A 5 17.77 39.69 6.29
CA ARG A 5 18.57 40.90 6.52
C ARG A 5 18.83 41.66 5.21
N ASP A 6 19.03 40.93 4.11
CA ASP A 6 19.24 41.53 2.78
C ASP A 6 17.95 42.20 2.29
N VAL A 7 16.80 41.56 2.52
CA VAL A 7 15.48 42.16 2.24
C VAL A 7 15.25 43.42 3.07
N ALA A 8 15.57 43.38 4.38
CA ALA A 8 15.43 44.53 5.27
C ALA A 8 16.31 45.70 4.81
N LYS A 9 17.55 45.41 4.40
CA LYS A 9 18.49 46.40 3.89
C LYS A 9 18.01 47.03 2.57
N LEU A 10 17.50 46.23 1.63
CA LEU A 10 17.01 46.71 0.34
C LEU A 10 15.70 47.50 0.48
N ALA A 11 14.80 47.06 1.35
CA ALA A 11 13.53 47.75 1.61
C ALA A 11 13.66 48.95 2.56
N GLY A 12 14.85 49.21 3.14
CA GLY A 12 15.09 50.34 4.05
C GLY A 12 14.36 50.24 5.40
N VAL A 13 14.07 49.03 5.88
CA VAL A 13 13.30 48.79 7.10
C VAL A 13 14.01 47.84 8.06
N SER A 14 13.48 47.68 9.28
CA SER A 14 14.00 46.70 10.23
C SER A 14 13.63 45.26 9.81
N VAL A 15 14.43 44.28 10.22
CA VAL A 15 14.13 42.85 10.05
C VAL A 15 12.77 42.49 10.69
N ALA A 16 12.42 43.13 11.81
CA ALA A 16 11.13 42.96 12.46
C ALA A 16 9.96 43.44 11.58
N THR A 17 10.13 44.55 10.85
CA THR A 17 9.15 45.07 9.90
C THR A 17 8.99 44.12 8.71
N VAL A 18 10.08 43.61 8.14
CA VAL A 18 10.03 42.58 7.08
C VAL A 18 9.28 41.35 7.56
N SER A 19 9.56 40.88 8.78
CA SER A 19 8.87 39.74 9.40
C SER A 19 7.36 40.00 9.57
N ARG A 20 6.95 41.23 9.95
CA ARG A 20 5.53 41.61 10.06
C ARG A 20 4.82 41.60 8.72
N VAL A 21 5.47 42.09 7.65
CA VAL A 21 4.92 42.07 6.30
C VAL A 21 4.79 40.65 5.76
N ILE A 22 5.80 39.80 5.94
CA ILE A 22 5.79 38.41 5.48
C ILE A 22 4.73 37.58 6.23
N ASN A 23 4.54 37.83 7.53
CA ASN A 23 3.61 37.07 8.37
C ASN A 23 2.24 37.72 8.54
N GLU A 24 1.96 38.85 7.87
CA GLU A 24 0.71 39.62 7.97
C GLU A 24 0.28 39.92 9.42
N LYS A 25 1.25 40.24 10.28
CA LYS A 25 1.02 40.49 11.71
C LYS A 25 1.24 41.95 12.11
N GLY A 26 0.21 42.55 12.71
CA GLY A 26 0.24 43.91 13.21
C GLY A 26 0.06 44.95 12.09
N TYR A 27 0.07 46.23 12.46
CA TYR A 27 -0.07 47.32 11.49
C TYR A 27 1.27 47.66 10.84
N VAL A 28 1.28 47.70 9.51
CA VAL A 28 2.38 48.21 8.67
C VAL A 28 1.76 49.09 7.59
N HIS A 29 2.29 50.30 7.39
CA HIS A 29 1.81 51.21 6.35
C HIS A 29 1.90 50.56 4.97
N GLU A 30 0.90 50.82 4.10
CA GLU A 30 0.83 50.22 2.77
C GLU A 30 2.07 50.49 1.91
N ASP A 31 2.64 51.69 2.00
CA ASP A 31 3.85 52.05 1.27
C ASP A 31 5.04 51.18 1.69
N THR A 32 5.14 50.88 2.99
CA THR A 32 6.16 49.98 3.54
C THR A 32 5.91 48.52 3.11
N VAL A 33 4.65 48.08 3.04
CA VAL A 33 4.29 46.75 2.53
C VAL A 33 4.73 46.61 1.06
N LYS A 34 4.45 47.62 0.23
CA LYS A 34 4.85 47.64 -1.20
C LYS A 34 6.38 47.58 -1.36
N GLN A 35 7.12 48.37 -0.56
CA GLN A 35 8.59 48.37 -0.59
C GLN A 35 9.18 47.01 -0.22
N VAL A 36 8.66 46.38 0.84
CA VAL A 36 9.13 45.05 1.26
C VAL A 36 8.80 43.98 0.22
N LYS A 37 7.59 43.99 -0.38
CA LYS A 37 7.22 43.04 -1.44
C LYS A 37 8.12 43.17 -2.67
N LYS A 38 8.42 44.41 -3.09
CA LYS A 38 9.34 44.68 -4.20
C LYS A 38 10.76 44.15 -3.92
N ALA A 39 11.28 44.37 -2.71
CA ALA A 39 12.59 43.87 -2.30
C ALA A 39 12.65 42.32 -2.25
N ILE A 40 11.55 41.67 -1.89
CA ILE A 40 11.44 40.20 -1.91
C ILE A 40 11.50 39.66 -3.34
N GLU A 41 10.78 40.29 -4.27
CA GLU A 41 10.79 39.92 -5.70
C GLU A 41 12.18 40.12 -6.32
N GLU A 42 12.80 41.29 -6.08
CA GLU A 42 14.10 41.67 -6.66
C GLU A 42 15.25 40.78 -6.16
N LEU A 43 15.20 40.35 -4.90
CA LEU A 43 16.22 39.46 -4.32
C LEU A 43 15.91 37.97 -4.54
N HIS A 44 14.79 37.65 -5.19
CA HIS A 44 14.25 36.29 -5.26
C HIS A 44 14.24 35.60 -3.88
N TYR A 45 13.94 36.37 -2.84
CA TYR A 45 13.99 35.88 -1.47
C TYR A 45 12.82 34.92 -1.23
N ARG A 46 13.15 33.69 -0.83
CA ARG A 46 12.16 32.73 -0.35
C ARG A 46 12.25 32.66 1.18
N PRO A 47 11.16 32.96 1.91
CA PRO A 47 11.11 32.74 3.35
C PRO A 47 11.53 31.31 3.67
N ASN A 48 12.50 31.14 4.56
CA ASN A 48 13.01 29.82 4.88
C ASN A 48 11.95 29.08 5.72
N ALA A 49 11.36 28.02 5.18
CA ALA A 49 10.30 27.26 5.85
C ALA A 49 10.76 26.66 7.19
N THR A 50 12.06 26.42 7.34
CA THR A 50 12.73 25.93 8.55
C THR A 50 12.89 26.97 9.67
N ALA A 51 12.68 28.26 9.40
CA ALA A 51 12.72 29.32 10.42
C ALA A 51 11.36 29.55 11.10
N LYS A 52 10.34 28.71 10.81
CA LYS A 52 9.11 28.62 11.60
C LYS A 52 9.18 27.42 12.56
N PRO A 53 9.56 27.60 13.83
CA PRO A 53 9.05 26.72 14.87
C PRO A 53 7.65 27.18 15.27
N LEU A 54 6.70 26.27 15.14
CA LEU A 54 5.57 26.04 16.04
C LEU A 54 4.91 27.30 16.62
N PHE A 55 3.84 27.79 16.01
CA PHE A 55 2.61 28.22 16.71
C PHE A 55 1.62 28.73 15.65
N LYS A 56 0.63 27.89 15.33
CA LYS A 56 -0.71 28.19 14.75
C LYS A 56 -1.10 27.60 13.40
N GLN A 57 -0.23 26.96 12.61
CA GLN A 57 -0.71 26.19 11.45
C GLN A 57 -0.68 24.70 11.75
N PRO A 58 -1.82 23.99 11.62
CA PRO A 58 -1.82 22.53 11.69
C PRO A 58 -0.89 22.01 10.59
N SER A 59 -0.11 20.97 10.89
CA SER A 59 0.72 20.34 9.88
C SER A 59 -0.16 19.76 8.78
N THR A 60 0.31 19.89 7.54
CA THR A 60 -0.30 19.29 6.35
C THR A 60 0.49 18.08 5.87
N MET A 61 1.51 17.62 6.61
CA MET A 61 2.28 16.44 6.22
C MET A 61 1.80 15.21 6.98
N ILE A 62 1.50 14.13 6.26
CA ILE A 62 1.24 12.81 6.83
C ILE A 62 2.32 11.83 6.38
N ALA A 63 2.60 10.82 7.19
CA ALA A 63 3.57 9.80 6.85
C ALA A 63 2.90 8.46 6.54
N LEU A 64 3.31 7.80 5.46
CA LEU A 64 2.96 6.42 5.13
C LEU A 64 4.16 5.51 5.44
N LEU A 65 4.01 4.63 6.42
CA LEU A 65 5.06 3.72 6.87
C LEU A 65 4.75 2.31 6.36
N VAL A 66 5.69 1.77 5.60
CA VAL A 66 5.64 0.42 5.04
C VAL A 66 6.89 -0.34 5.45
N ASP A 67 6.84 -1.67 5.43
CA ASP A 67 7.95 -2.56 5.77
C ASP A 67 8.78 -2.99 4.56
N ASN A 68 8.23 -2.88 3.34
CA ASN A 68 8.93 -3.30 2.13
C ASN A 68 8.40 -2.64 0.85
N LEU A 69 9.10 -1.62 0.33
CA LEU A 69 8.74 -0.97 -0.95
C LEU A 69 8.87 -1.85 -2.19
N HIS A 70 9.46 -3.04 -2.10
CA HIS A 70 9.45 -4.01 -3.20
C HIS A 70 8.10 -4.70 -3.37
N ASN A 71 7.17 -4.58 -2.41
CA ASN A 71 5.82 -5.10 -2.55
C ASN A 71 4.96 -4.15 -3.40
N PRO A 72 4.52 -4.56 -4.61
CA PRO A 72 3.77 -3.69 -5.52
C PRO A 72 2.44 -3.19 -4.96
N SER A 73 1.82 -3.94 -4.06
CA SER A 73 0.58 -3.52 -3.40
C SER A 73 0.74 -2.16 -2.69
N TYR A 74 1.92 -1.87 -2.12
CA TYR A 74 2.18 -0.59 -1.46
C TYR A 74 2.33 0.58 -2.44
N ILE A 75 2.69 0.33 -3.69
CA ILE A 75 2.71 1.36 -4.73
C ILE A 75 1.28 1.76 -5.11
N THR A 76 0.40 0.77 -5.29
CA THR A 76 -1.04 1.02 -5.51
C THR A 76 -1.65 1.79 -4.35
N LEU A 77 -1.36 1.37 -3.12
CA LEU A 77 -1.77 2.07 -1.90
C LEU A 77 -1.26 3.51 -1.87
N LEU A 78 0.04 3.73 -2.12
CA LEU A 78 0.65 5.06 -2.11
C LEU A 78 -0.03 5.99 -3.11
N ARG A 79 -0.22 5.54 -4.36
CA ARG A 79 -0.91 6.33 -5.40
C ARG A 79 -2.26 6.81 -4.91
N PHE A 80 -3.03 5.91 -4.31
CA PHE A 80 -4.39 6.18 -3.88
C PHE A 80 -4.44 7.08 -2.63
N VAL A 81 -3.63 6.78 -1.61
CA VAL A 81 -3.51 7.62 -0.39
C VAL A 81 -3.01 9.02 -0.75
N GLU A 82 -2.07 9.15 -1.68
CA GLU A 82 -1.56 10.44 -2.14
C GLU A 82 -2.64 11.25 -2.85
N GLU A 83 -3.44 10.63 -3.71
CA GLU A 83 -4.55 11.32 -4.40
C GLU A 83 -5.59 11.86 -3.40
N ILE A 84 -5.99 11.06 -2.41
CA ILE A 84 -6.94 11.50 -1.37
C ILE A 84 -6.32 12.59 -0.49
N ALA A 85 -5.07 12.39 -0.06
CA ALA A 85 -4.34 13.36 0.75
C ALA A 85 -4.27 14.71 0.04
N TYR A 86 -3.92 14.72 -1.25
CA TYR A 86 -3.83 15.92 -2.07
C TYR A 86 -5.16 16.68 -2.12
N LYS A 87 -6.28 15.97 -2.35
CA LYS A 87 -7.63 16.57 -2.36
C LYS A 87 -8.00 17.21 -1.02
N GLU A 88 -7.54 16.64 0.09
CA GLU A 88 -7.76 17.15 1.45
C GLU A 88 -6.69 18.17 1.92
N GLY A 89 -5.76 18.55 1.05
CA GLY A 89 -4.71 19.55 1.35
C GLY A 89 -3.54 19.01 2.18
N TYR A 90 -3.35 17.69 2.21
CA TYR A 90 -2.21 17.02 2.85
C TYR A 90 -1.15 16.61 1.82
N GLN A 91 0.08 16.45 2.29
CA GLN A 91 1.22 15.91 1.56
C GLN A 91 1.66 14.60 2.22
N VAL A 92 2.00 13.60 1.42
CA VAL A 92 2.42 12.28 1.90
C VAL A 92 3.94 12.14 1.87
N ILE A 93 4.52 11.68 2.97
CA ILE A 93 5.91 11.25 3.06
C ILE A 93 5.95 9.74 3.24
N VAL A 94 6.72 9.04 2.42
CA VAL A 94 6.84 7.58 2.53
C VAL A 94 8.07 7.20 3.33
N CYS A 95 7.92 6.28 4.27
CA CYS A 95 9.00 5.75 5.09
C CYS A 95 9.04 4.22 4.99
N ASN A 96 10.15 3.68 4.49
CA ASN A 96 10.41 2.24 4.49
C ASN A 96 11.09 1.83 5.80
N ILE A 97 10.34 1.19 6.69
CA ILE A 97 10.79 0.74 8.00
C ILE A 97 11.21 -0.72 7.89
N GLU A 98 12.41 -0.92 7.35
CA GLU A 98 12.99 -2.27 7.29
C GLU A 98 13.53 -2.71 8.65
N ASN A 99 13.87 -1.82 9.61
CA ASN A 99 14.40 -2.19 10.95
C ASN A 99 14.73 -1.02 11.95
N LYS A 100 14.02 0.12 11.98
CA LYS A 100 14.48 1.27 12.80
C LYS A 100 13.38 2.09 13.50
N ASN A 101 13.40 2.09 14.85
CA ASN A 101 12.67 3.01 15.73
C ASN A 101 13.00 4.51 15.47
N ARG A 102 14.11 4.78 14.78
CA ARG A 102 14.64 6.13 14.52
C ARG A 102 13.74 6.99 13.62
N TYR A 103 12.79 6.38 12.90
CA TYR A 103 11.84 7.13 12.07
C TYR A 103 10.80 7.87 12.90
N ILE A 104 10.32 7.31 14.01
CA ILE A 104 9.28 7.97 14.82
C ILE A 104 9.79 9.27 15.41
N ASP A 105 10.99 9.27 15.98
CA ASP A 105 11.65 10.49 16.47
C ASP A 105 11.79 11.55 15.36
N MET A 106 12.12 11.11 14.14
CA MET A 106 12.23 12.00 12.99
C MET A 106 10.86 12.59 12.61
N LEU A 107 9.78 11.80 12.62
CA LEU A 107 8.43 12.26 12.30
C LEU A 107 7.95 13.28 13.34
N GLU A 108 8.21 13.03 14.62
CA GLU A 108 7.89 13.97 15.71
C GLU A 108 8.66 15.29 15.56
N GLN A 109 9.97 15.23 15.26
CA GLN A 109 10.81 16.42 15.08
C GLN A 109 10.44 17.24 13.84
N ASN A 110 9.87 16.62 12.81
CA ASN A 110 9.50 17.28 11.55
C ASN A 110 8.03 17.74 11.51
N ASN A 111 7.36 17.81 12.66
CA ASN A 111 5.99 18.32 12.79
C ASN A 111 5.03 17.59 11.85
N ILE A 112 5.03 16.25 11.85
CA ILE A 112 4.10 15.44 11.07
C ILE A 112 2.71 15.46 11.73
N ALA A 113 1.66 15.62 10.93
CA ALA A 113 0.27 15.69 11.39
C ALA A 113 -0.24 14.35 11.91
N GLY A 114 0.22 13.26 11.29
CA GLY A 114 -0.14 11.90 11.66
C GLY A 114 0.41 10.86 10.70
N VAL A 115 0.13 9.60 11.01
CA VAL A 115 0.82 8.45 10.43
C VAL A 115 -0.18 7.39 9.96
N ILE A 116 -0.02 6.90 8.74
CA ILE A 116 -0.63 5.65 8.26
C ILE A 116 0.48 4.60 8.27
N MET A 117 0.25 3.42 8.83
CA MET A 117 1.26 2.36 8.89
C MET A 117 0.66 0.99 8.59
N THR A 118 1.44 0.06 8.04
CA THR A 118 0.98 -1.34 7.85
C THR A 118 0.86 -2.08 9.19
N LYS A 119 0.07 -3.15 9.23
CA LYS A 119 -0.04 -4.05 10.39
C LYS A 119 1.32 -4.61 10.82
N SER A 120 2.18 -4.95 9.85
CA SER A 120 3.56 -5.42 10.12
C SER A 120 4.42 -4.34 10.77
N VAL A 121 4.37 -3.10 10.28
CA VAL A 121 5.06 -1.97 10.91
C VAL A 121 4.52 -1.75 12.32
N PHE A 122 3.19 -1.71 12.52
CA PHE A 122 2.58 -1.52 13.83
C PHE A 122 2.99 -2.60 14.83
N ARG A 123 3.02 -3.88 14.43
CA ARG A 123 3.54 -4.98 15.27
C ARG A 123 4.99 -4.75 15.70
N SER A 124 5.81 -4.11 14.86
CA SER A 124 7.22 -3.83 15.17
C SER A 124 7.42 -2.59 16.05
N ILE A 125 6.62 -1.53 15.88
CA ILE A 125 6.87 -0.23 16.55
C ILE A 125 5.91 0.04 17.71
N GLY A 126 4.71 -0.55 17.70
CA GLY A 126 3.65 -0.32 18.67
C GLY A 126 2.96 1.04 18.54
N GLU A 127 2.33 1.47 19.63
CA GLU A 127 1.68 2.77 19.70
C GLU A 127 2.69 3.92 19.65
N ILE A 128 2.29 5.03 19.02
CA ILE A 128 3.10 6.25 18.89
C ILE A 128 2.32 7.47 19.40
N SER A 129 3.03 8.56 19.72
CA SER A 129 2.43 9.78 20.27
C SER A 129 1.60 10.56 19.23
N LEU A 130 1.94 10.43 17.96
CA LEU A 130 1.24 11.07 16.84
C LEU A 130 -0.10 10.37 16.56
N PRO A 131 -1.13 11.09 16.08
CA PRO A 131 -2.32 10.46 15.52
C PRO A 131 -1.92 9.44 14.46
N PHE A 132 -2.42 8.20 14.59
CA PHE A 132 -2.10 7.15 13.63
C PHE A 132 -3.31 6.32 13.21
N ALA A 133 -3.25 5.76 12.02
CA ALA A 133 -4.12 4.70 11.54
C ALA A 133 -3.27 3.51 11.09
N VAL A 134 -3.71 2.30 11.45
CA VAL A 134 -3.10 1.07 10.97
C VAL A 134 -3.89 0.64 9.76
N LEU A 135 -3.21 0.27 8.67
CA LEU A 135 -3.79 -0.44 7.54
C LEU A 135 -4.13 -1.83 8.01
N GLU A 136 -5.26 -1.91 8.69
CA GLU A 136 -5.99 -3.13 8.90
C GLU A 136 -6.92 -3.25 7.71
N GLY A 137 -6.79 -4.33 6.94
CA GLY A 137 -7.97 -4.79 6.22
C GLY A 137 -9.04 -4.98 7.29
N ARG A 138 -10.19 -4.33 7.13
CA ARG A 138 -11.34 -4.70 7.97
C ARG A 138 -11.64 -6.18 7.73
N GLN A 139 -12.35 -6.80 8.67
CA GLN A 139 -12.84 -8.16 8.45
C GLN A 139 -13.55 -8.19 7.11
N SER A 140 -12.93 -8.86 6.14
CA SER A 140 -13.61 -9.19 4.90
C SER A 140 -14.78 -10.10 5.25
N LEU A 141 -15.94 -9.89 4.63
CA LEU A 141 -17.07 -10.83 4.72
C LEU A 141 -16.61 -12.26 4.40
N MET A 142 -15.62 -12.36 3.51
CA MET A 142 -14.90 -13.58 3.18
C MET A 142 -13.63 -13.69 4.03
N SER A 143 -13.53 -14.71 4.86
CA SER A 143 -12.29 -15.12 5.54
C SER A 143 -11.22 -15.58 4.55
N TYR A 144 -9.96 -15.68 5.01
CA TYR A 144 -8.92 -16.30 4.20
C TYR A 144 -9.31 -17.76 3.87
N TYR A 145 -9.94 -18.46 4.80
CA TYR A 145 -10.53 -19.78 4.55
C TYR A 145 -11.49 -19.78 3.36
N GLU A 146 -12.53 -18.94 3.40
CA GLU A 146 -13.52 -18.86 2.31
C GLU A 146 -12.89 -18.45 0.97
N SER A 147 -11.83 -17.64 0.99
CA SER A 147 -11.09 -17.29 -0.24
C SER A 147 -10.41 -18.50 -0.87
N GLY A 148 -9.89 -19.45 -0.07
CA GLY A 148 -9.38 -20.73 -0.55
C GLY A 148 -10.48 -21.62 -1.12
N GLN A 149 -11.65 -21.64 -0.46
CA GLN A 149 -12.83 -22.38 -0.95
C GLN A 149 -13.30 -21.85 -2.31
N LYS A 150 -13.31 -20.52 -2.46
CA LYS A 150 -13.72 -19.84 -3.68
C LYS A 150 -12.79 -20.18 -4.85
N ALA A 151 -11.47 -20.25 -4.63
CA ALA A 151 -10.50 -20.64 -5.65
C ALA A 151 -10.75 -22.07 -6.15
N VAL A 152 -10.97 -23.02 -5.24
CA VAL A 152 -11.29 -24.42 -5.58
C VAL A 152 -12.60 -24.53 -6.34
N SER A 153 -13.64 -23.85 -5.86
CA SER A 153 -14.96 -23.85 -6.49
C SER A 153 -14.89 -23.35 -7.93
N LEU A 154 -14.12 -22.28 -8.17
CA LEU A 154 -13.90 -21.75 -9.51
C LEU A 154 -13.17 -22.77 -10.40
N LEU A 155 -12.03 -23.32 -9.97
CA LEU A 155 -11.29 -24.30 -10.77
C LEU A 155 -12.12 -25.55 -11.09
N LYS A 156 -12.95 -26.00 -10.15
CA LYS A 156 -13.90 -27.09 -10.36
C LYS A 156 -14.94 -26.74 -11.42
N GLU A 157 -15.54 -25.56 -11.34
CA GLU A 157 -16.50 -25.05 -12.33
C GLU A 157 -15.87 -25.00 -13.73
N LYS A 158 -14.58 -24.63 -13.83
CA LYS A 158 -13.81 -24.64 -15.07
C LYS A 158 -13.30 -26.02 -15.49
N GLY A 159 -13.71 -27.08 -14.81
CA GLY A 159 -13.48 -28.48 -15.17
C GLY A 159 -12.14 -29.07 -14.75
N CYS A 160 -11.38 -28.41 -13.87
CA CYS A 160 -10.17 -29.02 -13.29
C CYS A 160 -10.52 -30.21 -12.39
N GLN A 161 -9.66 -31.22 -12.37
CA GLN A 161 -9.83 -32.46 -11.60
C GLN A 161 -8.65 -32.73 -10.65
N PHE A 162 -7.47 -32.20 -10.97
CA PHE A 162 -6.21 -32.40 -10.25
C PHE A 162 -5.62 -31.06 -9.86
N LEU A 163 -5.98 -30.61 -8.66
CA LEU A 163 -5.56 -29.32 -8.14
C LEU A 163 -4.21 -29.38 -7.43
N ALA A 164 -3.46 -28.29 -7.45
CA ALA A 164 -2.34 -28.09 -6.55
C ALA A 164 -2.42 -26.73 -5.86
N TYR A 165 -2.17 -26.72 -4.56
CA TYR A 165 -1.82 -25.51 -3.85
C TYR A 165 -0.31 -25.33 -3.88
N ILE A 166 0.17 -24.17 -4.31
CA ILE A 166 1.61 -23.88 -4.41
C ILE A 166 1.94 -22.68 -3.51
N GLY A 167 2.66 -22.97 -2.43
CA GLY A 167 3.02 -22.02 -1.39
C GLY A 167 4.52 -21.69 -1.30
N GLU A 168 4.83 -20.62 -0.58
CA GLU A 168 6.21 -20.10 -0.37
C GLU A 168 6.83 -20.51 0.97
N GLY A 169 6.10 -21.30 1.77
CA GLY A 169 6.57 -21.72 3.10
C GLY A 169 6.61 -20.58 4.12
N VAL A 170 5.88 -19.51 3.88
CA VAL A 170 5.67 -18.42 4.85
C VAL A 170 4.46 -18.79 5.72
N GLU A 171 4.72 -19.02 7.01
CA GLU A 171 3.68 -19.35 7.99
C GLU A 171 3.06 -18.04 8.53
N SER A 172 1.81 -17.77 8.14
CA SER A 172 0.95 -16.80 8.82
C SER A 172 -0.41 -17.44 9.03
N GLU A 173 -1.07 -17.11 10.15
CA GLU A 173 -2.42 -17.60 10.49
C GLU A 173 -3.40 -17.38 9.33
N GLU A 174 -3.31 -16.21 8.68
CA GLU A 174 -4.12 -15.89 7.51
C GLU A 174 -3.88 -16.85 6.32
N MET A 175 -2.63 -17.19 6.01
CA MET A 175 -2.33 -18.11 4.90
C MET A 175 -2.63 -19.56 5.25
N GLU A 176 -2.51 -19.96 6.52
CA GLU A 176 -2.94 -21.27 7.00
C GLU A 176 -4.44 -21.47 6.82
N GLU A 177 -5.25 -20.45 7.13
CA GLU A 177 -6.68 -20.47 6.85
C GLU A 177 -6.95 -20.65 5.34
N HIS A 178 -6.25 -19.91 4.48
CA HIS A 178 -6.40 -20.00 3.03
C HIS A 178 -6.09 -21.42 2.50
N VAL A 179 -5.01 -22.04 2.97
CA VAL A 179 -4.66 -23.42 2.66
C VAL A 179 -5.72 -24.39 3.16
N ALA A 180 -6.19 -24.22 4.40
CA ALA A 180 -7.24 -25.07 4.96
C ALA A 180 -8.53 -25.00 4.13
N GLY A 181 -8.91 -23.80 3.67
CA GLY A 181 -10.04 -23.60 2.77
C GLY A 181 -9.90 -24.33 1.44
N PHE A 182 -8.70 -24.32 0.87
CA PHE A 182 -8.36 -25.11 -0.31
C PHE A 182 -8.50 -26.62 -0.07
N LEU A 183 -7.83 -27.13 0.98
CA LEU A 183 -7.78 -28.57 1.27
C LEU A 183 -9.16 -29.15 1.57
N ASP A 184 -9.91 -28.49 2.46
CA ASP A 184 -11.25 -28.94 2.87
C ASP A 184 -12.23 -28.94 1.69
N THR A 185 -12.17 -27.92 0.84
CA THR A 185 -13.06 -27.81 -0.30
C THR A 185 -12.69 -28.82 -1.37
N ALA A 186 -11.40 -29.00 -1.68
CA ALA A 186 -10.97 -30.01 -2.65
C ALA A 186 -11.40 -31.43 -2.22
N TRP A 187 -11.26 -31.74 -0.93
CA TRP A 187 -11.75 -32.99 -0.34
C TRP A 187 -13.27 -33.15 -0.47
N LYS A 188 -14.05 -32.15 -0.02
CA LYS A 188 -15.53 -32.17 -0.06
C LYS A 188 -16.06 -32.33 -1.48
N GLU A 189 -15.39 -31.70 -2.44
CA GLU A 189 -15.77 -31.70 -3.84
C GLU A 189 -15.29 -32.93 -4.62
N GLY A 190 -14.55 -33.84 -3.98
CA GLY A 190 -14.07 -35.10 -4.56
C GLY A 190 -12.93 -34.92 -5.57
N LEU A 191 -12.17 -33.82 -5.48
CA LEU A 191 -11.06 -33.52 -6.39
C LEU A 191 -9.79 -34.19 -5.89
N SER A 192 -8.92 -34.60 -6.82
CA SER A 192 -7.56 -34.96 -6.46
C SER A 192 -6.78 -33.68 -6.21
N TYR A 193 -6.02 -33.62 -5.12
CA TYR A 193 -5.26 -32.43 -4.76
C TYR A 193 -3.89 -32.75 -4.19
N ARG A 194 -3.00 -31.76 -4.21
CA ARG A 194 -1.79 -31.76 -3.39
C ARG A 194 -1.40 -30.37 -2.95
N GLU A 195 -0.57 -30.31 -1.92
CA GLU A 195 0.13 -29.12 -1.49
C GLU A 195 1.60 -29.26 -1.84
N GLU A 196 2.19 -28.18 -2.35
CA GLU A 196 3.62 -28.07 -2.64
C GLU A 196 4.18 -26.75 -2.11
N ILE A 197 5.33 -26.84 -1.47
CA ILE A 197 6.05 -25.68 -0.93
C ILE A 197 7.32 -25.50 -1.74
N VAL A 198 7.47 -24.32 -2.35
CA VAL A 198 8.65 -23.98 -3.16
C VAL A 198 9.55 -23.03 -2.36
N GLN A 199 10.77 -23.47 -2.06
CA GLN A 199 11.75 -22.65 -1.35
C GLN A 199 12.60 -21.83 -2.34
N GLY A 200 12.23 -20.57 -2.56
CA GLY A 200 12.96 -19.64 -3.43
C GLY A 200 12.25 -19.37 -4.77
N TYR A 201 12.51 -18.20 -5.35
CA TYR A 201 11.84 -17.70 -6.56
C TYR A 201 12.63 -17.99 -7.82
N THR A 202 13.03 -19.24 -8.03
CA THR A 202 13.73 -19.58 -9.27
C THR A 202 12.79 -20.26 -10.24
N ASN A 203 12.80 -19.80 -11.50
CA ASN A 203 12.00 -20.41 -12.56
C ASN A 203 12.26 -21.93 -12.66
N GLN A 204 13.49 -22.38 -12.35
CA GLN A 204 13.89 -23.77 -12.36
C GLN A 204 13.04 -24.68 -11.46
N GLN A 205 12.69 -24.23 -10.25
CA GLN A 205 11.89 -25.05 -9.33
C GLN A 205 10.46 -25.25 -9.83
N PHE A 206 9.87 -24.21 -10.42
CA PHE A 206 8.57 -24.30 -11.05
C PHE A 206 8.58 -25.18 -12.30
N LEU A 207 9.68 -25.18 -13.07
CA LEU A 207 9.86 -26.11 -14.19
C LEU A 207 9.87 -27.56 -13.70
N GLU A 208 10.68 -27.86 -12.69
CA GLU A 208 10.79 -29.20 -12.11
C GLU A 208 9.47 -29.67 -11.51
N LEU A 209 8.73 -28.79 -10.82
CA LEU A 209 7.42 -29.09 -10.27
C LEU A 209 6.42 -29.48 -11.37
N LEU A 210 6.30 -28.67 -12.41
CA LEU A 210 5.37 -28.93 -13.52
C LEU A 210 5.78 -30.18 -14.33
N GLN A 211 7.08 -30.46 -14.46
CA GLN A 211 7.57 -31.69 -15.10
C GLN A 211 7.32 -32.94 -14.24
N LYS A 212 7.49 -32.84 -12.92
CA LYS A 212 7.28 -33.94 -11.97
C LYS A 212 5.79 -34.27 -11.80
N HIS A 213 4.93 -33.27 -11.97
CA HIS A 213 3.48 -33.39 -11.76
C HIS A 213 2.68 -32.95 -13.01
N PRO A 214 2.85 -33.62 -14.16
CA PRO A 214 2.24 -33.20 -15.43
C PRO A 214 0.71 -33.41 -15.49
N TYR A 215 0.14 -34.05 -14.48
CA TYR A 215 -1.30 -34.29 -14.34
C TYR A 215 -2.04 -33.13 -13.66
N ILE A 216 -1.34 -32.16 -13.06
CA ILE A 216 -1.97 -30.98 -12.47
C ILE A 216 -2.63 -30.16 -13.57
N ASP A 217 -3.92 -29.88 -13.44
CA ASP A 217 -4.71 -29.11 -14.39
C ASP A 217 -5.25 -27.79 -13.80
N GLY A 218 -5.16 -27.61 -12.47
CA GLY A 218 -5.52 -26.38 -11.78
C GLY A 218 -4.56 -26.06 -10.64
N VAL A 219 -4.18 -24.79 -10.50
CA VAL A 219 -3.29 -24.32 -9.42
C VAL A 219 -3.92 -23.15 -8.68
N VAL A 220 -3.85 -23.21 -7.35
CA VAL A 220 -4.05 -22.07 -6.45
C VAL A 220 -2.67 -21.70 -5.88
N ALA A 221 -2.19 -20.51 -6.19
CA ALA A 221 -0.90 -20.01 -5.73
C ALA A 221 -1.07 -19.12 -4.50
N SER A 222 -0.13 -19.20 -3.55
CA SER A 222 -0.15 -18.37 -2.33
C SER A 222 -0.01 -16.87 -2.58
N SER A 223 0.46 -16.47 -3.76
CA SER A 223 0.58 -15.09 -4.17
C SER A 223 0.60 -14.96 -5.70
N ASP A 224 0.26 -13.78 -6.20
CA ASP A 224 0.36 -13.47 -7.64
C ASP A 224 1.80 -13.59 -8.15
N LYS A 225 2.80 -13.35 -7.30
CA LYS A 225 4.21 -13.56 -7.65
C LYS A 225 4.52 -15.01 -7.97
N VAL A 226 4.02 -15.95 -7.15
CA VAL A 226 4.15 -17.40 -7.41
C VAL A 226 3.40 -17.79 -8.67
N ALA A 227 2.18 -17.29 -8.85
CA ALA A 227 1.40 -17.55 -10.05
C ALA A 227 2.12 -17.06 -11.32
N ILE A 228 2.75 -15.88 -11.28
CA ILE A 228 3.52 -15.32 -12.39
C ILE A 228 4.73 -16.22 -12.72
N GLU A 229 5.47 -16.71 -11.73
CA GLU A 229 6.57 -17.64 -11.99
C GLU A 229 6.10 -18.99 -12.57
N LEU A 230 4.94 -19.48 -12.13
CA LEU A 230 4.29 -20.66 -12.72
C LEU A 230 3.90 -20.43 -14.19
N ILE A 231 3.33 -19.28 -14.53
CA ILE A 231 3.02 -18.91 -15.91
C ILE A 231 4.30 -18.91 -16.76
N ARG A 232 5.39 -18.33 -16.24
CA ARG A 232 6.69 -18.31 -16.91
C ARG A 232 7.23 -19.73 -17.14
N ALA A 233 7.16 -20.58 -16.13
CA ALA A 233 7.61 -21.99 -16.24
C ALA A 233 6.74 -22.79 -17.22
N ALA A 234 5.42 -22.66 -17.15
CA ALA A 234 4.48 -23.30 -18.07
C ALA A 234 4.76 -22.88 -19.53
N LYS A 235 5.04 -21.59 -19.77
CA LYS A 235 5.42 -21.08 -21.08
C LYS A 235 6.71 -21.72 -21.61
N THR A 236 7.75 -21.82 -20.77
CA THR A 236 9.01 -22.51 -21.13
C THR A 236 8.78 -23.98 -21.49
N LEU A 237 7.82 -24.64 -20.83
CA LEU A 237 7.45 -26.04 -21.09
C LEU A 237 6.40 -26.20 -22.22
N ASN A 238 5.98 -25.11 -22.88
CA ASN A 238 4.90 -25.10 -23.86
C ASN A 238 3.56 -25.65 -23.34
N ILE A 239 3.31 -25.55 -22.04
CA ILE A 239 2.03 -25.89 -21.41
C ILE A 239 1.06 -24.74 -21.68
N HIS A 240 -0.07 -25.04 -22.32
CA HIS A 240 -1.05 -24.04 -22.69
C HIS A 240 -1.91 -23.66 -21.49
N ILE A 241 -2.02 -22.36 -21.23
CA ILE A 241 -2.91 -21.76 -20.21
C ILE A 241 -3.95 -20.93 -20.97
N PRO A 242 -5.27 -21.04 -20.66
CA PRO A 242 -5.90 -21.86 -19.61
C PRO A 242 -6.24 -23.29 -20.09
N GLY A 243 -5.79 -23.70 -21.28
CA GLY A 243 -6.24 -24.93 -21.93
C GLY A 243 -5.90 -26.23 -21.18
N LYS A 244 -4.61 -26.41 -20.85
CA LYS A 244 -4.10 -27.60 -20.13
C LYS A 244 -3.88 -27.34 -18.63
N LEU A 245 -3.60 -26.10 -18.26
CA LEU A 245 -3.33 -25.69 -16.89
C LEU A 245 -4.07 -24.38 -16.63
N GLN A 246 -4.80 -24.31 -15.54
CA GLN A 246 -5.45 -23.09 -15.06
C GLN A 246 -4.78 -22.61 -13.78
N ILE A 247 -4.62 -21.31 -13.60
CA ILE A 247 -3.85 -20.74 -12.48
C ILE A 247 -4.66 -19.60 -11.85
N ILE A 248 -4.85 -19.67 -10.55
CA ILE A 248 -5.40 -18.60 -9.72
C ILE A 248 -4.30 -18.11 -8.78
N GLY A 249 -4.04 -16.82 -8.79
CA GLY A 249 -3.16 -16.14 -7.85
C GLY A 249 -3.89 -15.61 -6.61
N PHE A 250 -3.14 -14.86 -5.80
CA PHE A 250 -3.64 -14.25 -4.58
C PHE A 250 -3.02 -12.87 -4.37
N ASN A 251 -3.83 -11.91 -3.90
CA ASN A 251 -3.58 -10.48 -3.60
C ASN A 251 -4.12 -9.45 -4.60
N GLY A 252 -4.34 -9.77 -5.89
CA GLY A 252 -4.86 -8.78 -6.83
C GLY A 252 -3.82 -7.77 -7.35
N SER A 253 -2.59 -8.21 -7.59
CA SER A 253 -1.47 -7.35 -8.01
C SER A 253 -1.63 -6.83 -9.44
N VAL A 254 -1.08 -5.63 -9.69
CA VAL A 254 -1.09 -4.98 -11.01
C VAL A 254 -0.26 -5.74 -12.04
N GLU A 255 0.78 -6.46 -11.61
CA GLU A 255 1.60 -7.31 -12.48
C GLU A 255 0.77 -8.43 -13.12
N GLY A 256 -0.25 -8.92 -12.41
CA GLY A 256 -1.19 -9.90 -12.92
C GLY A 256 -1.95 -9.42 -14.16
N GLU A 257 -2.14 -8.11 -14.32
CA GLU A 257 -2.79 -7.52 -15.51
C GLU A 257 -1.85 -7.39 -16.71
N TRP A 258 -0.54 -7.28 -16.47
CA TRP A 258 0.44 -6.97 -17.52
C TRP A 258 1.09 -8.21 -18.12
N ILE A 259 1.00 -9.34 -17.43
CA ILE A 259 1.49 -10.63 -17.96
C ILE A 259 0.50 -11.21 -18.98
N SER A 260 1.01 -12.06 -19.87
CA SER A 260 0.20 -12.81 -20.83
C SER A 260 0.44 -14.32 -20.66
N PRO A 261 -0.62 -15.12 -20.42
CA PRO A 261 -2.00 -14.68 -20.17
C PRO A 261 -2.12 -13.89 -18.86
N SER A 262 -3.03 -12.92 -18.82
CA SER A 262 -3.34 -12.12 -17.63
C SER A 262 -3.94 -12.99 -16.53
N LEU A 263 -3.51 -12.74 -15.29
CA LEU A 263 -3.70 -13.62 -14.15
C LEU A 263 -5.06 -13.42 -13.47
N THR A 264 -5.86 -14.49 -13.42
CA THR A 264 -6.99 -14.62 -12.50
C THR A 264 -6.48 -14.67 -11.06
N THR A 265 -7.08 -13.91 -10.15
CA THR A 265 -6.58 -13.77 -8.78
C THR A 265 -7.71 -13.50 -7.79
N ILE A 266 -7.51 -13.89 -6.53
CA ILE A 266 -8.38 -13.50 -5.42
C ILE A 266 -7.64 -12.48 -4.56
N GLY A 267 -8.22 -11.30 -4.39
CA GLY A 267 -7.56 -10.21 -3.68
C GLY A 267 -8.53 -9.26 -3.01
N SER A 268 -8.01 -8.48 -2.06
CA SER A 268 -8.71 -7.32 -1.50
C SER A 268 -8.20 -6.05 -2.20
N TYR A 269 -9.09 -5.10 -2.46
CA TYR A 269 -8.69 -3.83 -3.06
C TYR A 269 -7.97 -2.98 -2.01
N ILE A 270 -6.63 -2.95 -2.09
CA ILE A 270 -5.80 -2.18 -1.17
C ILE A 270 -6.11 -0.67 -1.19
N GLU A 271 -6.75 -0.20 -2.26
CA GLU A 271 -7.26 1.15 -2.44
C GLU A 271 -8.35 1.46 -1.41
N GLU A 272 -9.37 0.60 -1.27
CA GLU A 272 -10.46 0.75 -0.29
C GLU A 272 -9.89 0.81 1.15
N ASN A 273 -8.90 -0.03 1.46
CA ASN A 273 -8.21 -0.02 2.76
C ASN A 273 -7.44 1.29 3.00
N GLY A 274 -6.82 1.84 1.95
CA GLY A 274 -6.14 3.13 1.99
C GLY A 274 -7.09 4.29 2.29
N GLU A 275 -8.29 4.29 1.70
CA GLU A 275 -9.32 5.31 1.96
C GLU A 275 -9.72 5.31 3.42
N ILE A 276 -10.07 4.12 3.94
CA ILE A 276 -10.54 3.94 5.31
C ILE A 276 -9.45 4.39 6.29
N ALA A 277 -8.21 3.94 6.10
CA ALA A 277 -7.10 4.33 6.98
C ALA A 277 -6.85 5.85 6.94
N PHE A 278 -6.94 6.47 5.77
CA PHE A 278 -6.80 7.91 5.64
C PHE A 278 -7.93 8.66 6.36
N GLN A 279 -9.19 8.27 6.16
CA GLN A 279 -10.34 8.89 6.82
C GLN A 279 -10.26 8.75 8.35
N GLN A 280 -9.86 7.58 8.87
CA GLN A 280 -9.62 7.36 10.30
C GLN A 280 -8.54 8.30 10.84
N LEU A 281 -7.43 8.44 10.10
CA LEU A 281 -6.34 9.33 10.49
C LEU A 281 -6.83 10.78 10.56
N ILE A 282 -7.52 11.26 9.54
CA ILE A 282 -8.06 12.62 9.49
C ILE A 282 -9.05 12.87 10.62
N GLY A 283 -9.88 11.88 10.96
CA GLY A 283 -10.74 11.91 12.13
C GLY A 283 -10.00 12.20 13.43
N LYS A 284 -8.93 11.43 13.67
CA LYS A 284 -8.06 11.58 14.84
C LYS A 284 -7.35 12.95 14.85
N ILE A 285 -6.86 13.42 13.70
CA ILE A 285 -6.20 14.73 13.56
C ILE A 285 -7.19 15.88 13.84
N LYS A 286 -8.39 15.84 13.25
CA LYS A 286 -9.41 16.90 13.38
C LYS A 286 -10.18 16.82 14.72
N LYS A 287 -9.89 15.85 15.59
CA LYS A 287 -10.61 15.54 16.85
C LYS A 287 -12.13 15.42 16.65
N LYS A 288 -12.55 14.94 15.48
CA LYS A 288 -13.94 14.63 15.20
C LYS A 288 -14.16 13.15 15.49
N GLN A 289 -15.26 12.80 16.15
CA GLN A 289 -15.77 11.43 16.08
C GLN A 289 -16.07 11.17 14.61
N VAL A 290 -15.29 10.29 14.00
CA VAL A 290 -15.68 9.68 12.73
C VAL A 290 -16.67 8.61 13.13
N GLU A 291 -17.93 8.75 12.71
CA GLU A 291 -18.85 7.61 12.71
C GLU A 291 -18.15 6.51 11.92
N GLN A 292 -17.91 5.39 12.59
CA GLN A 292 -17.42 4.20 11.92
C GLN A 292 -18.57 3.68 11.06
N GLU A 293 -18.72 4.21 9.84
CA GLU A 293 -19.45 3.46 8.84
C GLU A 293 -18.60 2.21 8.54
N GLU A 294 -19.18 1.04 8.81
CA GLU A 294 -18.65 -0.25 8.39
C GLU A 294 -18.72 -0.35 6.85
N VAL A 295 -17.79 0.31 6.17
CA VAL A 295 -17.41 -0.05 4.80
C VAL A 295 -16.72 -1.41 4.87
N GLU A 296 -17.41 -2.41 4.33
CA GLU A 296 -17.00 -3.82 4.20
C GLU A 296 -16.06 -3.97 2.99
N THR A 297 -14.87 -4.53 3.18
CA THR A 297 -13.95 -4.83 2.07
C THR A 297 -13.95 -6.34 1.81
N GLU A 298 -14.52 -6.79 0.69
CA GLU A 298 -14.66 -8.23 0.38
C GLU A 298 -13.46 -8.72 -0.45
N PHE A 299 -12.91 -9.91 -0.15
CA PHE A 299 -12.08 -10.61 -1.13
C PHE A 299 -12.89 -10.85 -2.40
N ARG A 300 -12.43 -10.31 -3.53
CA ARG A 300 -13.09 -10.50 -4.83
C ARG A 300 -12.23 -11.38 -5.71
N CYS A 301 -12.87 -12.28 -6.44
CA CYS A 301 -12.23 -13.00 -7.53
C CYS A 301 -12.26 -12.13 -8.78
N ILE A 302 -11.08 -11.85 -9.33
CA ILE A 302 -10.91 -11.11 -10.58
C ILE A 302 -10.54 -12.15 -11.65
N GLU A 303 -11.53 -12.64 -12.39
CA GLU A 303 -11.33 -13.57 -13.50
C GLU A 303 -10.65 -12.88 -14.69
N ARG A 304 -9.57 -13.48 -15.20
CA ARG A 304 -8.80 -13.05 -16.37
C ARG A 304 -8.44 -14.28 -17.23
N GLU A 305 -7.38 -14.18 -18.04
CA GLU A 305 -7.05 -15.16 -19.09
C GLU A 305 -6.40 -16.47 -18.58
N THR A 306 -5.98 -16.57 -17.32
CA THR A 306 -5.40 -17.83 -16.78
C THR A 306 -6.44 -18.87 -16.37
N THR A 307 -7.72 -18.54 -16.44
CA THR A 307 -8.86 -19.46 -16.27
C THR A 307 -9.76 -19.41 -17.50
N LYS A 308 -10.51 -20.48 -17.77
CA LYS A 308 -11.41 -20.60 -18.93
C LYS A 308 -12.65 -19.71 -18.84
#